data_AF-A0A7J6HXV0-F1
#
_entry.id   AF-A0A7J6HXV0-F1
#
_cell.length_a   1.000
_cell.length_b   1.000
_cell.length_c   1.000
_cell.angle_alpha   90.00
_cell.angle_beta   90.00
_cell.angle_gamma   90.00
#
_symmetry.space_group_name_H-M   'P 1'
#
loop_
_entity.id
_entity.type
_entity.pdbx_description
1 polymer ?
#
loop_
_entity_poly.entity_id
_entity_poly.type
_entity_poly.pdbx_seq_one_letter_code
_entity_poly.pdbx_strand_id
1 'polypeptide(L)'
;MDRLLKAARASGSLNLSNRSLREIPNEVYRSLDSVEDGEKWWEAVELQKLIVAHNNIKVLKEDLRNLPQLTVLNVSHNKLTELPAAIGELPALKSLDVSFNSIQQLPDEIGSAISLVKIDCSHNQLKELPTSLGRCVGLSDLKASNNSITSLPEDMVNCSKLSKLDVEANKITMLSDNLIASWTQLTELNASKNFLSSIPESIGCLSRIIRLDLHQNRISSVPSSITGCCSLVEFYMGNNALSTLPAEIGTLSHLGTFDLHSNQLKEYPVEACKLRLSVLDLSNNSLTGLAPELGEMTTLRKLLLTGNPLRTLRSSLVSGPTQALLRYLRSRLPQSEEAENTTTSKVDVITMATRLSITSKELSLEGLGLSAVPSQVWESGEVVKVDLSRNSIQELPVELSSCTSLNTLILSRNKIKEWPGAIFKTLPNLLSLKLESNSLGQIPSDGFQAIPMLQVLDLSGNAASLPEHPPFSSLPHLQELYLRQMQIYEVPSEILSLQNLRILDLSRNSLQSIPLGFKNLTSLVEFDLSDNNISALPAELGFLEPSLQVLRLDGNPLRSIRRTILDRGTKAVLTYLKDKITDL
;
A
#
# COMPACT_ATOMS: atom_id res chain seq x y z
N MET A 1 -1.49 21.14 -45.77
CA MET A 1 -1.60 19.67 -45.67
C MET A 1 -0.22 19.02 -45.86
N ASP A 2 0.54 19.45 -46.87
CA ASP A 2 1.83 18.87 -47.27
C ASP A 2 2.90 18.83 -46.17
N ARG A 3 3.00 19.88 -45.33
CA ARG A 3 3.92 19.88 -44.18
C ARG A 3 3.62 18.76 -43.17
N LEU A 4 2.34 18.42 -42.98
CA LEU A 4 1.92 17.34 -42.07
C LEU A 4 2.15 15.96 -42.69
N LEU A 5 1.88 15.83 -43.99
CA LEU A 5 2.18 14.59 -44.72
C LEU A 5 3.69 14.31 -44.74
N LYS A 6 4.52 15.34 -44.94
CA LYS A 6 5.98 15.22 -44.87
C LYS A 6 6.47 14.82 -43.47
N ALA A 7 5.88 15.40 -42.42
CA ALA A 7 6.19 15.01 -41.04
C ALA A 7 5.72 13.58 -40.73
N ALA A 8 4.56 13.15 -41.26
CA ALA A 8 4.07 11.80 -41.13
C ALA A 8 4.97 10.79 -41.84
N ARG A 9 5.47 11.12 -43.04
CA ARG A 9 6.47 10.32 -43.77
C ARG A 9 7.78 10.15 -43.01
N ALA A 10 8.17 11.10 -42.15
CA ALA A 10 9.36 10.95 -41.31
C ALA A 10 9.12 10.14 -40.02
N SER A 11 7.89 10.15 -39.49
CA SER A 11 7.57 9.63 -38.16
C SER A 11 6.68 8.38 -38.12
N GLY A 12 6.08 8.01 -39.25
CA GLY A 12 5.05 6.97 -39.33
C GLY A 12 3.74 7.34 -38.60
N SER A 13 3.54 8.60 -38.18
CA SER A 13 2.34 9.02 -37.46
C SER A 13 1.74 10.29 -38.06
N LEU A 14 0.44 10.24 -38.33
CA LEU A 14 -0.33 11.37 -38.85
C LEU A 14 -1.48 11.69 -37.91
N ASN A 15 -1.49 12.92 -37.39
CA ASN A 15 -2.58 13.45 -36.57
C ASN A 15 -3.27 14.62 -37.28
N LEU A 16 -4.54 14.40 -37.63
CA LEU A 16 -5.43 15.34 -38.30
C LEU A 16 -6.64 15.71 -37.42
N SER A 17 -6.51 15.57 -36.11
CA SER A 17 -7.63 15.84 -35.19
C SER A 17 -8.01 17.31 -35.12
N ASN A 18 -9.27 17.61 -34.81
CA ASN A 18 -9.78 18.99 -34.59
C ASN A 18 -9.59 19.94 -35.79
N ARG A 19 -9.74 19.44 -37.01
CA ARG A 19 -9.52 20.22 -38.24
C ARG A 19 -10.80 20.50 -39.03
N SER A 20 -11.96 20.15 -38.49
CA SER A 20 -13.27 20.28 -39.15
C SER A 20 -13.34 19.58 -40.52
N LEU A 21 -12.54 18.54 -40.72
CA LEU A 21 -12.48 17.80 -41.98
C LEU A 21 -13.82 17.10 -42.25
N ARG A 22 -14.27 17.11 -43.51
CA ARG A 22 -15.47 16.38 -43.95
C ARG A 22 -15.15 15.02 -44.57
N GLU A 23 -13.92 14.86 -45.02
CA GLU A 23 -13.37 13.62 -45.56
C GLU A 23 -11.87 13.57 -45.23
N ILE A 24 -11.30 12.37 -45.26
CA ILE A 24 -9.85 12.20 -45.17
C ILE A 24 -9.26 12.53 -46.55
N PRO A 25 -8.24 13.41 -46.63
CA PRO A 25 -7.60 13.74 -47.90
C PRO A 25 -7.04 12.50 -48.61
N ASN A 26 -7.22 12.42 -49.92
CA ASN A 26 -6.82 11.24 -50.72
C ASN A 26 -5.32 10.94 -50.61
N GLU A 27 -4.51 11.98 -50.37
CA GLU A 27 -3.06 11.87 -50.21
C GLU A 27 -2.65 11.04 -48.99
N VAL A 28 -3.54 10.88 -48.01
CA VAL A 28 -3.30 10.04 -46.82
C VAL A 28 -3.31 8.55 -47.16
N TYR A 29 -4.13 8.14 -48.13
CA TYR A 29 -4.30 6.74 -48.54
C TYR A 29 -3.28 6.28 -49.58
N ARG A 30 -2.39 7.18 -50.02
CA ARG A 30 -1.37 6.86 -51.01
C ARG A 30 -0.24 6.05 -50.38
N SER A 31 -0.01 4.85 -50.90
CA SER A 31 1.20 4.05 -50.58
C SER A 31 2.46 4.83 -50.97
N LEU A 32 3.58 4.55 -50.30
CA LEU A 32 4.89 5.15 -50.60
C LEU A 32 5.32 4.92 -52.06
N ASP A 33 4.81 3.89 -52.73
CA ASP A 33 5.07 3.59 -54.14
C ASP A 33 4.47 4.60 -55.13
N SER A 34 3.64 5.53 -54.65
CA SER A 34 2.89 6.50 -55.48
C SER A 34 3.37 7.95 -55.35
N VAL A 35 4.56 8.17 -54.79
CA VAL A 35 5.12 9.52 -54.63
C VAL A 35 5.80 9.97 -55.92
N GLU A 36 5.40 11.14 -56.42
CA GLU A 36 5.96 11.81 -57.60
C GLU A 36 7.48 12.06 -57.46
N ASP A 37 8.19 11.98 -58.60
CA ASP A 37 9.63 12.17 -58.75
C ASP A 37 10.14 13.44 -58.03
N GLY A 38 10.88 13.26 -56.93
CA GLY A 38 11.56 14.36 -56.24
C GLY A 38 11.75 14.20 -54.74
N GLU A 39 11.02 13.28 -54.07
CA GLU A 39 11.22 12.98 -52.65
C GLU A 39 12.02 11.68 -52.46
N LYS A 40 12.96 11.67 -51.51
CA LYS A 40 13.79 10.50 -51.17
C LYS A 40 12.93 9.41 -50.53
N TRP A 41 12.26 8.61 -51.35
CA TRP A 41 11.32 7.57 -50.93
C TRP A 41 11.94 6.52 -49.98
N TRP A 42 13.27 6.33 -50.02
CA TRP A 42 14.01 5.45 -49.11
C TRP A 42 14.19 5.99 -47.67
N GLU A 43 13.90 7.28 -47.42
CA GLU A 43 13.90 7.89 -46.07
C GLU A 43 12.48 7.91 -45.46
N ALA A 44 11.45 7.51 -46.21
CA ALA A 44 10.06 7.60 -45.80
C ALA A 44 9.60 6.33 -45.06
N VAL A 45 8.97 6.54 -43.91
CA VAL A 45 8.38 5.50 -43.05
C VAL A 45 6.89 5.37 -43.42
N GLU A 46 6.43 4.14 -43.61
CA GLU A 46 5.01 3.86 -43.82
C GLU A 46 4.15 4.29 -42.63
N LEU A 47 2.89 4.64 -42.90
CA LEU A 47 2.01 5.16 -41.87
C LEU A 47 1.58 4.06 -40.90
N GLN A 48 2.03 4.15 -39.66
CA GLN A 48 1.70 3.22 -38.57
C GLN A 48 0.59 3.72 -37.66
N LYS A 49 0.40 5.03 -37.55
CA LYS A 49 -0.61 5.64 -36.67
C LYS A 49 -1.37 6.73 -37.39
N LEU A 50 -2.67 6.56 -37.55
CA LEU A 50 -3.57 7.53 -38.16
C LEU A 50 -4.60 7.98 -37.13
N ILE A 51 -4.56 9.25 -36.74
CA ILE A 51 -5.47 9.85 -35.78
C ILE A 51 -6.23 10.97 -36.49
N VAL A 52 -7.54 10.81 -36.65
CA VAL A 52 -8.44 11.75 -37.33
C VAL A 52 -9.65 12.10 -36.46
N ALA A 53 -9.44 12.10 -35.14
CA ALA A 53 -10.47 12.31 -34.14
C ALA A 53 -11.06 13.73 -34.18
N HIS A 54 -12.29 13.92 -33.69
CA HIS A 54 -12.93 15.24 -33.57
C HIS A 54 -12.99 16.01 -34.91
N ASN A 55 -13.59 15.38 -35.91
CA ASN A 55 -13.84 15.98 -37.23
C ASN A 55 -15.32 15.79 -37.62
N ASN A 56 -15.67 16.08 -38.88
CA ASN A 56 -17.02 15.94 -39.43
C ASN A 56 -17.06 14.87 -40.54
N ILE A 57 -16.24 13.82 -40.43
CA ILE A 57 -16.10 12.80 -41.47
C ILE A 57 -17.33 11.90 -41.48
N LYS A 58 -17.93 11.73 -42.65
CA LYS A 58 -19.15 10.91 -42.85
C LYS A 58 -18.89 9.50 -43.33
N VAL A 59 -17.84 9.32 -44.14
CA VAL A 59 -17.51 8.05 -44.78
C VAL A 59 -16.00 7.85 -44.69
N LEU A 60 -15.58 6.64 -44.34
CA LEU A 60 -14.20 6.19 -44.41
C LEU A 60 -14.02 5.39 -45.71
N LYS A 61 -13.04 5.76 -46.55
CA LYS A 61 -12.85 5.15 -47.87
C LYS A 61 -12.24 3.75 -47.77
N GLU A 62 -12.60 2.88 -48.73
CA GLU A 62 -11.99 1.54 -48.91
C GLU A 62 -10.49 1.60 -49.22
N ASP A 63 -9.98 2.76 -49.64
CA ASP A 63 -8.54 3.00 -49.87
C ASP A 63 -7.70 2.85 -48.59
N LEU A 64 -8.33 2.68 -47.42
CA LEU A 64 -7.67 2.33 -46.16
C LEU A 64 -6.82 1.06 -46.30
N ARG A 65 -7.21 0.11 -47.16
CA ARG A 65 -6.45 -1.12 -47.46
C ARG A 65 -5.02 -0.86 -47.97
N ASN A 66 -4.75 0.34 -48.48
CA ASN A 66 -3.42 0.74 -48.96
C ASN A 66 -2.44 1.09 -47.83
N LEU A 67 -2.83 0.93 -46.55
CA LEU A 67 -2.02 1.24 -45.37
C LEU A 67 -1.68 -0.03 -44.57
N PRO A 68 -0.89 -0.97 -45.12
CA PRO A 68 -0.70 -2.31 -44.53
C PRO A 68 0.02 -2.30 -43.16
N GLN A 69 0.83 -1.27 -42.89
CA GLN A 69 1.58 -1.12 -41.63
C GLN A 69 0.79 -0.37 -40.54
N LEU A 70 -0.48 -0.03 -40.78
CA LEU A 70 -1.27 0.72 -39.83
C LEU A 70 -1.54 -0.11 -38.57
N THR A 71 -1.01 0.34 -37.44
CA THR A 71 -1.15 -0.31 -36.13
C THR A 71 -2.20 0.36 -35.25
N VAL A 72 -2.42 1.67 -35.43
CA VAL A 72 -3.39 2.46 -34.65
C VAL A 72 -4.23 3.28 -35.61
N LEU A 73 -5.53 3.08 -35.56
CA LEU A 73 -6.51 3.89 -36.27
C LEU A 73 -7.47 4.50 -35.24
N ASN A 74 -7.49 5.83 -35.15
CA ASN A 74 -8.46 6.56 -34.35
C ASN A 74 -9.26 7.50 -35.25
N VAL A 75 -10.55 7.21 -35.39
CA VAL A 75 -11.54 8.03 -36.10
C VAL A 75 -12.71 8.41 -35.19
N SER A 76 -12.44 8.49 -33.87
CA SER A 76 -13.43 8.85 -32.86
C SER A 76 -14.00 10.25 -33.05
N HIS A 77 -15.17 10.53 -32.48
CA HIS A 77 -15.82 11.84 -32.53
C HIS A 77 -15.95 12.37 -33.98
N ASN A 78 -16.58 11.57 -34.84
CA ASN A 78 -16.89 11.92 -36.22
C ASN A 78 -18.40 11.71 -36.50
N LYS A 79 -18.78 11.59 -37.77
CA LYS A 79 -20.18 11.37 -38.21
C LYS A 79 -20.29 10.12 -39.08
N LEU A 80 -19.43 9.13 -38.84
CA LEU A 80 -19.41 7.87 -39.60
C LEU A 80 -20.72 7.10 -39.37
N THR A 81 -21.34 6.63 -40.45
CA THR A 81 -22.55 5.78 -40.39
C THR A 81 -22.25 4.31 -40.59
N GLU A 82 -21.12 4.01 -41.20
CA GLU A 82 -20.64 2.68 -41.52
C GLU A 82 -19.11 2.66 -41.50
N LEU A 83 -18.57 1.45 -41.52
CA LEU A 83 -17.14 1.21 -41.49
C LEU A 83 -16.79 0.29 -42.67
N PRO A 84 -15.77 0.61 -43.48
CA PRO A 84 -15.46 -0.10 -44.72
C PRO A 84 -14.91 -1.51 -44.45
N ALA A 85 -15.10 -2.40 -45.42
CA ALA A 85 -14.59 -3.77 -45.37
C ALA A 85 -13.05 -3.79 -45.32
N ALA A 86 -12.39 -2.78 -45.90
CA ALA A 86 -10.95 -2.58 -45.88
C ALA A 86 -10.28 -2.63 -44.49
N ILE A 87 -11.02 -2.50 -43.38
CA ILE A 87 -10.43 -2.67 -42.05
C ILE A 87 -9.95 -4.11 -41.81
N GLY A 88 -10.64 -5.09 -42.37
CA GLY A 88 -10.19 -6.49 -42.33
C GLY A 88 -8.90 -6.74 -43.11
N GLU A 89 -8.53 -5.82 -44.02
CA GLU A 89 -7.33 -5.88 -44.85
C GLU A 89 -6.11 -5.18 -44.20
N LEU A 90 -6.19 -4.82 -42.91
CA LEU A 90 -5.10 -4.19 -42.16
C LEU A 90 -4.40 -5.19 -41.22
N PRO A 91 -3.37 -5.92 -41.70
CA PRO A 91 -2.78 -7.03 -40.96
C PRO A 91 -2.05 -6.61 -39.68
N ALA A 92 -1.56 -5.37 -39.62
CA ALA A 92 -0.81 -4.83 -38.48
C ALA A 92 -1.69 -4.11 -37.44
N LEU A 93 -3.01 -3.98 -37.67
CA LEU A 93 -3.89 -3.17 -36.83
C LEU A 93 -4.03 -3.78 -35.43
N LYS A 94 -3.59 -3.03 -34.42
CA LYS A 94 -3.61 -3.43 -33.00
C LYS A 94 -4.66 -2.67 -32.21
N SER A 95 -4.93 -1.43 -32.57
CA SER A 95 -5.86 -0.55 -31.85
C SER A 95 -6.77 0.17 -32.84
N LEU A 96 -8.08 -0.04 -32.67
CA LEU A 96 -9.12 0.62 -33.44
C LEU A 96 -10.04 1.41 -32.52
N ASP A 97 -10.17 2.71 -32.74
CA ASP A 97 -11.10 3.58 -32.03
C ASP A 97 -12.03 4.26 -33.03
N VAL A 98 -13.30 3.84 -33.01
CA VAL A 98 -14.40 4.36 -33.81
C VAL A 98 -15.50 4.95 -32.92
N SER A 99 -15.18 5.26 -31.67
CA SER A 99 -16.14 5.74 -30.67
C SER A 99 -16.75 7.09 -31.03
N PHE A 100 -17.94 7.41 -30.48
CA PHE A 100 -18.65 8.67 -30.75
C PHE A 100 -18.88 8.93 -32.25
N ASN A 101 -19.56 7.98 -32.90
CA ASN A 101 -20.01 8.07 -34.28
C ASN A 101 -21.48 7.65 -34.37
N SER A 102 -21.99 7.39 -35.58
CA SER A 102 -23.36 6.93 -35.83
C SER A 102 -23.37 5.56 -36.53
N ILE A 103 -22.39 4.70 -36.22
CA ILE A 103 -22.20 3.41 -36.88
C ILE A 103 -23.32 2.45 -36.47
N GLN A 104 -24.01 1.87 -37.45
CA GLN A 104 -25.14 0.95 -37.21
C GLN A 104 -24.72 -0.51 -37.08
N GLN A 105 -23.67 -0.92 -37.81
CA GLN A 105 -23.11 -2.28 -37.80
C GLN A 105 -21.59 -2.19 -38.02
N LEU A 106 -20.85 -3.12 -37.42
CA LEU A 106 -19.45 -3.34 -37.75
C LEU A 106 -19.36 -4.36 -38.90
N PRO A 107 -18.42 -4.20 -39.86
CA PRO A 107 -18.23 -5.12 -40.96
C PRO A 107 -17.74 -6.48 -40.46
N ASP A 108 -18.22 -7.56 -41.08
CA ASP A 108 -17.79 -8.93 -40.75
C ASP A 108 -16.29 -9.13 -41.01
N GLU A 109 -15.70 -8.36 -41.91
CA GLU A 109 -14.27 -8.39 -42.23
C GLU A 109 -13.38 -7.98 -41.04
N ILE A 110 -13.92 -7.34 -39.99
CA ILE A 110 -13.16 -6.98 -38.77
C ILE A 110 -12.45 -8.19 -38.15
N GLY A 111 -13.02 -9.40 -38.29
CA GLY A 111 -12.43 -10.64 -37.82
C GLY A 111 -11.14 -11.06 -38.53
N SER A 112 -10.85 -10.48 -39.70
CA SER A 112 -9.60 -10.71 -40.45
C SER A 112 -8.42 -9.89 -39.90
N ALA A 113 -8.68 -8.84 -39.11
CA ALA A 113 -7.67 -8.05 -38.43
C ALA A 113 -7.16 -8.77 -37.16
N ILE A 114 -6.54 -9.93 -37.35
CA ILE A 114 -6.12 -10.88 -36.28
C ILE A 114 -5.15 -10.29 -35.24
N SER A 115 -4.48 -9.18 -35.58
CA SER A 115 -3.55 -8.47 -34.69
C SER A 115 -4.27 -7.53 -33.70
N LEU A 116 -5.59 -7.40 -33.77
CA LEU A 116 -6.36 -6.51 -32.91
C LEU A 116 -6.23 -6.91 -31.44
N VAL A 117 -5.86 -5.92 -30.64
CA VAL A 117 -5.72 -6.01 -29.18
C VAL A 117 -6.76 -5.13 -28.49
N LYS A 118 -7.07 -3.97 -29.08
CA LYS A 118 -8.01 -3.00 -28.50
C LYS A 118 -9.02 -2.52 -29.53
N ILE A 119 -10.29 -2.55 -29.16
CA ILE A 119 -11.37 -1.99 -29.97
C ILE A 119 -12.24 -1.11 -29.08
N ASP A 120 -12.45 0.13 -29.50
CA ASP A 120 -13.43 1.04 -28.91
C ASP A 120 -14.46 1.43 -29.98
N CYS A 121 -15.67 0.90 -29.84
CA CYS A 121 -16.84 1.23 -30.66
C CYS A 121 -17.96 1.86 -29.82
N SER A 122 -17.61 2.45 -28.68
CA SER A 122 -18.56 3.07 -27.76
C SER A 122 -19.30 4.26 -28.37
N HIS A 123 -20.49 4.60 -27.87
CA HIS A 123 -21.31 5.71 -28.36
C HIS A 123 -21.56 5.64 -29.88
N ASN A 124 -22.18 4.55 -30.31
CA ASN A 124 -22.62 4.31 -31.68
C ASN A 124 -24.08 3.80 -31.68
N GLN A 125 -24.56 3.23 -32.79
CA GLN A 125 -25.91 2.70 -32.94
C GLN A 125 -25.90 1.19 -33.23
N LEU A 126 -24.87 0.48 -32.75
CA LEU A 126 -24.68 -0.95 -33.00
C LEU A 126 -25.82 -1.77 -32.39
N LYS A 127 -26.43 -2.65 -33.18
CA LYS A 127 -27.46 -3.60 -32.71
C LYS A 127 -26.86 -4.94 -32.27
N GLU A 128 -25.73 -5.30 -32.83
CA GLU A 128 -25.01 -6.54 -32.57
C GLU A 128 -23.52 -6.35 -32.84
N LEU A 129 -22.69 -7.24 -32.30
CA LEU A 129 -21.29 -7.38 -32.67
C LEU A 129 -21.17 -8.54 -33.66
N PRO A 130 -20.32 -8.43 -34.71
CA PRO A 130 -20.18 -9.48 -35.72
C PRO A 130 -19.54 -10.72 -35.10
N THR A 131 -20.00 -11.91 -35.51
CA THR A 131 -19.49 -13.20 -35.02
C THR A 131 -18.01 -13.39 -35.35
N SER A 132 -17.56 -12.80 -36.46
CA SER A 132 -16.17 -12.80 -36.90
C SER A 132 -15.21 -12.17 -35.87
N LEU A 133 -15.70 -11.33 -34.96
CA LEU A 133 -14.88 -10.73 -33.90
C LEU A 133 -14.19 -11.78 -33.02
N GLY A 134 -14.80 -12.97 -32.88
CA GLY A 134 -14.19 -14.11 -32.20
C GLY A 134 -12.86 -14.58 -32.80
N ARG A 135 -12.57 -14.26 -34.06
CA ARG A 135 -11.28 -14.58 -34.70
C ARG A 135 -10.13 -13.70 -34.20
N CYS A 136 -10.43 -12.57 -33.57
CA CYS A 136 -9.43 -11.69 -32.96
C CYS A 136 -8.94 -12.27 -31.62
N VAL A 137 -8.18 -13.37 -31.67
CA VAL A 137 -7.67 -14.10 -30.49
C VAL A 137 -6.74 -13.26 -29.60
N GLY A 138 -6.20 -12.17 -30.15
CA GLY A 138 -5.35 -11.21 -29.44
C GLY A 138 -6.10 -10.15 -28.64
N LEU A 139 -7.43 -10.07 -28.77
CA LEU A 139 -8.24 -9.00 -28.19
C LEU A 139 -8.17 -9.03 -26.67
N SER A 140 -7.69 -7.93 -26.07
CA SER A 140 -7.58 -7.74 -24.63
C SER A 140 -8.57 -6.72 -24.09
N ASP A 141 -8.90 -5.69 -24.86
CA ASP A 141 -9.73 -4.58 -24.41
C ASP A 141 -10.86 -4.35 -25.43
N LEU A 142 -12.10 -4.59 -25.03
CA LEU A 142 -13.28 -4.32 -25.85
C LEU A 142 -14.19 -3.32 -25.13
N LYS A 143 -14.42 -2.17 -25.76
CA LYS A 143 -15.38 -1.16 -25.32
C LYS A 143 -16.46 -0.98 -26.37
N ALA A 144 -17.69 -1.27 -26.00
CA ALA A 144 -18.87 -1.18 -26.83
C ALA A 144 -20.03 -0.49 -26.08
N SER A 145 -19.71 0.39 -25.12
CA SER A 145 -20.72 1.04 -24.29
C SER A 145 -21.61 2.01 -25.09
N ASN A 146 -22.80 2.32 -24.58
CA ASN A 146 -23.73 3.26 -25.20
C ASN A 146 -24.06 2.89 -26.66
N ASN A 147 -24.57 1.68 -26.87
CA ASN A 147 -25.04 1.16 -28.15
C ASN A 147 -26.46 0.56 -27.97
N SER A 148 -26.92 -0.25 -28.92
CA SER A 148 -28.20 -0.99 -28.84
C SER A 148 -27.99 -2.51 -28.91
N ILE A 149 -26.87 -3.01 -28.41
CA ILE A 149 -26.48 -4.43 -28.47
C ILE A 149 -27.43 -5.27 -27.62
N THR A 150 -28.02 -6.31 -28.21
CA THR A 150 -28.96 -7.21 -27.51
C THR A 150 -28.28 -8.44 -26.89
N SER A 151 -27.16 -8.88 -27.45
CA SER A 151 -26.41 -10.05 -26.98
C SER A 151 -24.97 -9.99 -27.48
N LEU A 152 -24.06 -10.66 -26.77
CA LEU A 152 -22.70 -10.88 -27.23
C LEU A 152 -22.63 -12.18 -28.05
N PRO A 153 -21.90 -12.21 -29.18
CA PRO A 153 -21.80 -13.40 -30.02
C PRO A 153 -20.99 -14.50 -29.33
N GLU A 154 -21.47 -15.75 -29.40
CA GLU A 154 -20.86 -16.92 -28.75
C GLU A 154 -19.42 -17.20 -29.23
N ASP A 155 -19.10 -16.86 -30.49
CA ASP A 155 -17.75 -17.02 -31.06
C ASP A 155 -16.67 -16.21 -30.32
N MET A 156 -17.05 -15.18 -29.55
CA MET A 156 -16.11 -14.45 -28.68
C MET A 156 -15.53 -15.29 -27.55
N VAL A 157 -15.98 -16.54 -27.37
CA VAL A 157 -15.31 -17.54 -26.52
C VAL A 157 -13.82 -17.69 -26.89
N ASN A 158 -13.45 -17.44 -28.14
CA ASN A 158 -12.06 -17.54 -28.61
C ASN A 158 -11.17 -16.35 -28.18
N CYS A 159 -11.75 -15.23 -27.74
CA CYS A 159 -11.03 -14.06 -27.24
C CYS A 159 -10.54 -14.28 -25.78
N SER A 160 -9.77 -15.34 -25.53
CA SER A 160 -9.33 -15.77 -24.19
C SER A 160 -8.37 -14.81 -23.48
N LYS A 161 -7.82 -13.82 -24.20
CA LYS A 161 -6.95 -12.76 -23.65
C LYS A 161 -7.71 -11.53 -23.16
N LEU A 162 -9.04 -11.55 -23.21
CA LEU A 162 -9.86 -10.42 -22.80
C LEU A 162 -9.63 -10.10 -21.32
N SER A 163 -9.17 -8.88 -21.08
CA SER A 163 -8.81 -8.33 -19.77
C SER A 163 -9.75 -7.22 -19.32
N LYS A 164 -10.35 -6.50 -20.26
CA LYS A 164 -11.33 -5.43 -20.01
C LYS A 164 -12.49 -5.54 -20.99
N LEU A 165 -13.69 -5.62 -20.45
CA LEU A 165 -14.93 -5.62 -21.23
C LEU A 165 -15.86 -4.54 -20.71
N ASP A 166 -16.21 -3.59 -21.56
CA ASP A 166 -17.18 -2.53 -21.27
C ASP A 166 -18.32 -2.58 -22.28
N VAL A 167 -19.49 -2.98 -21.81
CA VAL A 167 -20.75 -3.07 -22.57
C VAL A 167 -21.86 -2.29 -21.87
N GLU A 168 -21.50 -1.27 -21.07
CA GLU A 168 -22.46 -0.39 -20.38
C GLU A 168 -23.50 0.19 -21.35
N ALA A 169 -24.73 0.41 -20.86
CA ALA A 169 -25.76 1.15 -21.60
C ALA A 169 -26.08 0.52 -22.96
N ASN A 170 -26.42 -0.77 -22.93
CA ASN A 170 -26.88 -1.56 -24.06
C ASN A 170 -28.24 -2.20 -23.73
N LYS A 171 -28.66 -3.19 -24.51
CA LYS A 171 -29.92 -3.92 -24.33
C LYS A 171 -29.67 -5.41 -24.03
N ILE A 172 -28.53 -5.72 -23.43
CA ILE A 172 -28.11 -7.11 -23.17
C ILE A 172 -29.03 -7.70 -22.10
N THR A 173 -29.65 -8.85 -22.41
CA THR A 173 -30.58 -9.54 -21.52
C THR A 173 -29.94 -10.64 -20.69
N MET A 174 -28.84 -11.22 -21.19
CA MET A 174 -28.11 -12.28 -20.50
C MET A 174 -26.62 -12.27 -20.85
N LEU A 175 -25.79 -12.72 -19.93
CA LEU A 175 -24.39 -13.07 -20.17
C LEU A 175 -24.30 -14.58 -20.28
N SER A 176 -23.74 -15.09 -21.37
CA SER A 176 -23.61 -16.52 -21.63
C SER A 176 -22.59 -17.18 -20.69
N ASP A 177 -22.92 -18.34 -20.15
CA ASP A 177 -22.03 -19.10 -19.27
C ASP A 177 -20.71 -19.44 -19.97
N ASN A 178 -20.77 -19.80 -21.26
CA ASN A 178 -19.61 -20.19 -22.05
C ASN A 178 -18.61 -19.04 -22.23
N LEU A 179 -19.13 -17.84 -22.50
CA LEU A 179 -18.31 -16.64 -22.70
C LEU A 179 -17.55 -16.29 -21.41
N ILE A 180 -18.28 -16.20 -20.30
CA ILE A 180 -17.70 -15.86 -18.99
C ILE A 180 -16.72 -16.93 -18.51
N ALA A 181 -16.98 -18.21 -18.78
CA ALA A 181 -16.05 -19.29 -18.44
C ALA A 181 -14.71 -19.20 -19.19
N SER A 182 -14.70 -18.65 -20.41
CA SER A 182 -13.49 -18.52 -21.24
C SER A 182 -12.61 -17.32 -20.85
N TRP A 183 -13.22 -16.19 -20.47
CA TRP A 183 -12.51 -14.93 -20.19
C TRP A 183 -11.83 -14.89 -18.81
N THR A 184 -11.08 -15.93 -18.46
CA THR A 184 -10.37 -16.07 -17.19
C THR A 184 -9.33 -14.99 -16.90
N GLN A 185 -8.93 -14.20 -17.91
CA GLN A 185 -8.01 -13.07 -17.79
C GLN A 185 -8.69 -11.74 -17.46
N LEU A 186 -10.03 -11.73 -17.36
CA LEU A 186 -10.81 -10.51 -17.15
C LEU A 186 -10.50 -9.89 -15.79
N THR A 187 -10.16 -8.61 -15.80
CA THR A 187 -9.87 -7.77 -14.63
C THR A 187 -10.95 -6.73 -14.39
N GLU A 188 -11.61 -6.28 -15.46
CA GLU A 188 -12.68 -5.28 -15.40
C GLU A 188 -13.84 -5.73 -16.31
N LEU A 189 -15.03 -5.83 -15.73
CA LEU A 189 -16.28 -6.09 -16.44
C LEU A 189 -17.29 -5.00 -16.08
N ASN A 190 -17.63 -4.15 -17.05
CA ASN A 190 -18.74 -3.20 -16.94
C ASN A 190 -19.89 -3.65 -17.85
N ALA A 191 -20.96 -4.18 -17.26
CA ALA A 191 -22.21 -4.51 -17.95
C ALA A 191 -23.39 -3.76 -17.34
N SER A 192 -23.13 -2.58 -16.77
CA SER A 192 -24.15 -1.72 -16.18
C SER A 192 -25.15 -1.19 -17.20
N LYS A 193 -26.31 -0.71 -16.75
CA LYS A 193 -27.36 -0.10 -17.60
C LYS A 193 -27.82 -1.00 -18.75
N ASN A 194 -28.04 -2.27 -18.45
CA ASN A 194 -28.54 -3.28 -19.39
C ASN A 194 -29.86 -3.87 -18.89
N PHE A 195 -30.30 -4.98 -19.48
CA PHE A 195 -31.50 -5.70 -19.07
C PHE A 195 -31.18 -7.09 -18.51
N LEU A 196 -30.00 -7.27 -17.90
CA LEU A 196 -29.56 -8.54 -17.34
C LEU A 196 -30.52 -8.99 -16.24
N SER A 197 -31.05 -10.21 -16.36
CA SER A 197 -31.97 -10.81 -15.38
C SER A 197 -31.25 -11.59 -14.28
N SER A 198 -30.05 -12.09 -14.56
CA SER A 198 -29.28 -12.95 -13.66
C SER A 198 -27.78 -12.83 -13.96
N ILE A 199 -26.97 -13.24 -12.99
CA ILE A 199 -25.53 -13.43 -13.16
C ILE A 199 -25.30 -14.93 -13.46
N PRO A 200 -24.51 -15.27 -14.49
CA PRO A 200 -24.19 -16.66 -14.84
C PRO A 200 -23.44 -17.38 -13.71
N GLU A 201 -23.66 -18.70 -13.57
CA GLU A 201 -22.94 -19.51 -12.57
C GLU A 201 -21.43 -19.58 -12.88
N SER A 202 -21.04 -19.44 -14.15
CA SER A 202 -19.63 -19.41 -14.54
C SER A 202 -18.88 -18.13 -14.12
N ILE A 203 -19.53 -17.15 -13.49
CA ILE A 203 -18.86 -15.95 -12.96
C ILE A 203 -17.69 -16.30 -12.02
N GLY A 204 -17.78 -17.42 -11.31
CA GLY A 204 -16.71 -17.95 -10.46
C GLY A 204 -15.41 -18.28 -11.20
N CYS A 205 -15.42 -18.45 -12.53
CA CYS A 205 -14.22 -18.66 -13.32
C CYS A 205 -13.33 -17.40 -13.42
N LEU A 206 -13.89 -16.21 -13.16
CA LEU A 206 -13.19 -14.92 -13.27
C LEU A 206 -12.29 -14.64 -12.05
N SER A 207 -11.35 -15.52 -11.76
CA SER A 207 -10.45 -15.41 -10.59
C SER A 207 -9.59 -14.12 -10.54
N ARG A 208 -9.37 -13.45 -11.69
CA ARG A 208 -8.58 -12.22 -11.81
C ARG A 208 -9.42 -10.93 -11.81
N ILE A 209 -10.75 -11.04 -11.68
CA ILE A 209 -11.62 -9.87 -11.72
C ILE A 209 -11.33 -8.96 -10.53
N ILE A 210 -11.14 -7.67 -10.79
CA ILE A 210 -10.88 -6.64 -9.78
C ILE A 210 -12.12 -5.76 -9.63
N ARG A 211 -12.76 -5.40 -10.76
CA ARG A 211 -13.96 -4.58 -10.80
C ARG A 211 -15.06 -5.26 -11.59
N LEU A 212 -16.19 -5.49 -10.93
CA LEU A 212 -17.42 -5.99 -11.53
C LEU A 212 -18.52 -4.95 -11.35
N ASP A 213 -18.97 -4.38 -12.47
CA ASP A 213 -20.01 -3.36 -12.48
C ASP A 213 -21.24 -3.85 -13.25
N LEU A 214 -22.32 -4.09 -12.49
CA LEU A 214 -23.60 -4.60 -12.97
C LEU A 214 -24.75 -3.70 -12.51
N HIS A 215 -24.48 -2.44 -12.14
CA HIS A 215 -25.51 -1.52 -11.67
C HIS A 215 -26.56 -1.23 -12.76
N GLN A 216 -27.78 -0.84 -12.38
CA GLN A 216 -28.88 -0.52 -13.30
C GLN A 216 -29.21 -1.68 -14.26
N ASN A 217 -29.53 -2.84 -13.69
CA ASN A 217 -29.97 -4.04 -14.42
C ASN A 217 -31.29 -4.57 -13.81
N ARG A 218 -31.67 -5.79 -14.14
CA ARG A 218 -32.86 -6.50 -13.61
C ARG A 218 -32.47 -7.75 -12.82
N ILE A 219 -31.27 -7.76 -12.24
CA ILE A 219 -30.72 -8.94 -11.57
C ILE A 219 -31.47 -9.18 -10.27
N SER A 220 -31.97 -10.41 -10.08
CA SER A 220 -32.74 -10.80 -8.90
C SER A 220 -31.93 -11.55 -7.84
N SER A 221 -30.83 -12.19 -8.22
CA SER A 221 -29.96 -12.93 -7.31
C SER A 221 -28.49 -12.90 -7.73
N VAL A 222 -27.60 -13.12 -6.75
CA VAL A 222 -26.17 -13.37 -6.96
C VAL A 222 -25.92 -14.88 -6.74
N PRO A 223 -25.25 -15.60 -7.64
CA PRO A 223 -24.97 -17.03 -7.51
C PRO A 223 -23.91 -17.30 -6.43
N SER A 224 -23.89 -18.51 -5.88
CA SER A 224 -22.90 -18.92 -4.86
C SER A 224 -21.49 -19.07 -5.45
N SER A 225 -21.39 -19.29 -6.76
CA SER A 225 -20.12 -19.34 -7.51
C SER A 225 -19.32 -18.03 -7.48
N ILE A 226 -19.91 -16.92 -7.02
CA ILE A 226 -19.22 -15.64 -6.83
C ILE A 226 -17.96 -15.78 -5.96
N THR A 227 -17.91 -16.79 -5.08
CA THR A 227 -16.71 -17.18 -4.29
C THR A 227 -15.43 -17.31 -5.13
N GLY A 228 -15.54 -17.73 -6.40
CA GLY A 228 -14.40 -17.89 -7.29
C GLY A 228 -13.75 -16.56 -7.72
N CYS A 229 -14.45 -15.43 -7.57
CA CYS A 229 -13.94 -14.09 -7.85
C CYS A 229 -13.00 -13.58 -6.73
N CYS A 230 -11.98 -14.34 -6.38
CA CYS A 230 -11.14 -14.11 -5.19
C CYS A 230 -10.33 -12.80 -5.20
N SER A 231 -10.15 -12.19 -6.38
CA SER A 231 -9.44 -10.91 -6.56
C SER A 231 -10.37 -9.68 -6.55
N LEU A 232 -11.68 -9.86 -6.39
CA LEU A 232 -12.66 -8.78 -6.55
C LEU A 232 -12.50 -7.72 -5.45
N VAL A 233 -12.31 -6.46 -5.87
CA VAL A 233 -12.12 -5.30 -4.99
C VAL A 233 -13.32 -4.37 -5.02
N GLU A 234 -13.93 -4.18 -6.19
CA GLU A 234 -15.07 -3.30 -6.39
C GLU A 234 -16.25 -4.07 -7.01
N PHE A 235 -17.38 -4.12 -6.31
CA PHE A 235 -18.59 -4.76 -6.79
C PHE A 235 -19.76 -3.79 -6.74
N TYR A 236 -20.26 -3.41 -7.91
CA TYR A 236 -21.39 -2.50 -8.07
C TYR A 236 -22.63 -3.24 -8.55
N MET A 237 -23.65 -3.31 -7.70
CA MET A 237 -24.92 -4.00 -7.91
C MET A 237 -26.13 -3.08 -7.69
N GLY A 238 -25.90 -1.77 -7.63
CA GLY A 238 -26.93 -0.77 -7.41
C GLY A 238 -28.07 -0.79 -8.45
N ASN A 239 -29.27 -0.36 -8.09
CA ASN A 239 -30.44 -0.33 -8.99
C ASN A 239 -30.70 -1.68 -9.69
N ASN A 240 -30.89 -2.73 -8.89
CA ASN A 240 -31.27 -4.06 -9.36
C ASN A 240 -32.53 -4.52 -8.60
N ALA A 241 -32.90 -5.80 -8.77
CA ALA A 241 -34.05 -6.41 -8.11
C ALA A 241 -33.63 -7.42 -7.03
N LEU A 242 -32.46 -7.24 -6.40
CA LEU A 242 -31.93 -8.19 -5.42
C LEU A 242 -32.81 -8.23 -4.17
N SER A 243 -33.32 -9.41 -3.83
CA SER A 243 -34.08 -9.63 -2.58
C SER A 243 -33.24 -10.17 -1.43
N THR A 244 -32.19 -10.92 -1.75
CA THR A 244 -31.28 -11.59 -0.81
C THR A 244 -29.85 -11.61 -1.37
N LEU A 245 -28.88 -11.88 -0.50
CA LEU A 245 -27.49 -12.14 -0.86
C LEU A 245 -27.10 -13.56 -0.41
N PRO A 246 -26.29 -14.29 -1.19
CA PRO A 246 -25.78 -15.60 -0.79
C PRO A 246 -24.80 -15.46 0.39
N ALA A 247 -24.77 -16.45 1.28
CA ALA A 247 -23.86 -16.47 2.44
C ALA A 247 -22.39 -16.49 2.00
N GLU A 248 -22.13 -17.12 0.86
CA GLU A 248 -20.86 -17.27 0.17
C GLU A 248 -20.18 -15.93 -0.16
N ILE A 249 -20.94 -14.83 -0.26
CA ILE A 249 -20.37 -13.50 -0.52
C ILE A 249 -19.35 -13.11 0.55
N GLY A 250 -19.49 -13.61 1.79
CA GLY A 250 -18.57 -13.38 2.90
C GLY A 250 -17.14 -13.90 2.68
N THR A 251 -16.90 -14.70 1.64
CA THR A 251 -15.58 -15.25 1.31
C THR A 251 -14.68 -14.30 0.51
N LEU A 252 -15.24 -13.20 -0.03
CA LEU A 252 -14.53 -12.23 -0.88
C LEU A 252 -13.59 -11.33 -0.05
N SER A 253 -12.47 -11.88 0.39
CA SER A 253 -11.53 -11.25 1.33
C SER A 253 -10.90 -9.94 0.87
N HIS A 254 -10.82 -9.69 -0.44
CA HIS A 254 -10.27 -8.47 -1.04
C HIS A 254 -11.32 -7.38 -1.33
N LEU A 255 -12.60 -7.68 -1.14
CA LEU A 255 -13.67 -6.74 -1.47
C LEU A 255 -13.56 -5.50 -0.57
N GLY A 256 -13.42 -4.33 -1.19
CA GLY A 256 -13.27 -3.04 -0.51
C GLY A 256 -14.48 -2.13 -0.69
N THR A 257 -15.09 -2.15 -1.87
CA THR A 257 -16.28 -1.34 -2.19
C THR A 257 -17.39 -2.27 -2.61
N PHE A 258 -18.50 -2.24 -1.87
CA PHE A 258 -19.70 -3.00 -2.22
C PHE A 258 -20.91 -2.06 -2.27
N ASP A 259 -21.42 -1.83 -3.47
CA ASP A 259 -22.58 -0.98 -3.70
C ASP A 259 -23.81 -1.82 -4.02
N LEU A 260 -24.80 -1.76 -3.13
CA LEU A 260 -26.06 -2.48 -3.20
C LEU A 260 -27.26 -1.51 -3.16
N HIS A 261 -27.04 -0.23 -3.43
CA HIS A 261 -28.08 0.77 -3.29
C HIS A 261 -29.28 0.51 -4.21
N SER A 262 -30.48 0.93 -3.82
CA SER A 262 -31.70 0.82 -4.65
C SER A 262 -31.98 -0.62 -5.10
N ASN A 263 -32.07 -1.53 -4.13
CA ASN A 263 -32.46 -2.94 -4.31
C ASN A 263 -33.65 -3.28 -3.40
N GLN A 264 -34.01 -4.56 -3.27
CA GLN A 264 -35.13 -5.04 -2.46
C GLN A 264 -34.66 -5.87 -1.26
N LEU A 265 -33.43 -5.64 -0.77
CA LEU A 265 -32.84 -6.42 0.32
C LEU A 265 -33.63 -6.21 1.62
N LYS A 266 -34.05 -7.32 2.23
CA LYS A 266 -34.75 -7.31 3.54
C LYS A 266 -33.79 -7.36 4.72
N GLU A 267 -32.63 -7.97 4.50
CA GLU A 267 -31.55 -8.12 5.46
C GLU A 267 -30.19 -8.09 4.75
N TYR A 268 -29.15 -7.82 5.53
CA TYR A 268 -27.76 -8.03 5.13
C TYR A 268 -27.26 -9.26 5.89
N PRO A 269 -26.81 -10.33 5.20
CA PRO A 269 -26.52 -11.60 5.85
C PRO A 269 -25.33 -11.49 6.80
N VAL A 270 -25.36 -12.26 7.88
CA VAL A 270 -24.33 -12.26 8.92
C VAL A 270 -22.97 -12.66 8.34
N GLU A 271 -22.95 -13.60 7.41
CA GLU A 271 -21.74 -14.07 6.75
C GLU A 271 -21.03 -12.97 5.95
N ALA A 272 -21.80 -12.03 5.36
CA ALA A 272 -21.23 -10.88 4.67
C ALA A 272 -20.56 -9.87 5.63
N CYS A 273 -20.88 -9.91 6.92
CA CYS A 273 -20.22 -9.08 7.93
C CYS A 273 -18.74 -9.47 8.15
N LYS A 274 -18.29 -10.62 7.62
CA LYS A 274 -16.88 -11.03 7.63
C LYS A 274 -16.02 -10.28 6.60
N LEU A 275 -16.64 -9.55 5.68
CA LEU A 275 -15.96 -8.82 4.63
C LEU A 275 -15.15 -7.63 5.17
N ARG A 276 -14.01 -7.36 4.55
CA ARG A 276 -13.11 -6.25 4.89
C ARG A 276 -13.43 -4.98 4.08
N LEU A 277 -14.72 -4.64 3.99
CA LEU A 277 -15.19 -3.48 3.22
C LEU A 277 -14.68 -2.16 3.80
N SER A 278 -14.38 -1.20 2.92
CA SER A 278 -14.19 0.23 3.23
C SER A 278 -15.45 1.04 2.98
N VAL A 279 -16.20 0.69 1.92
CA VAL A 279 -17.46 1.35 1.55
C VAL A 279 -18.54 0.29 1.35
N LEU A 280 -19.67 0.47 2.04
CA LEU A 280 -20.88 -0.33 1.89
C LEU A 280 -22.07 0.60 1.70
N ASP A 281 -22.69 0.54 0.52
CA ASP A 281 -23.93 1.27 0.25
C ASP A 281 -25.12 0.32 0.24
N LEU A 282 -25.98 0.46 1.24
CA LEU A 282 -27.23 -0.28 1.41
C LEU A 282 -28.44 0.64 1.30
N SER A 283 -28.27 1.87 0.80
CA SER A 283 -29.35 2.86 0.72
C SER A 283 -30.49 2.39 -0.18
N ASN A 284 -31.70 2.89 0.05
CA ASN A 284 -32.92 2.59 -0.71
C ASN A 284 -33.18 1.08 -0.86
N ASN A 285 -33.09 0.35 0.24
CA ASN A 285 -33.48 -1.06 0.32
C ASN A 285 -34.71 -1.23 1.24
N SER A 286 -35.07 -2.48 1.53
CA SER A 286 -36.18 -2.83 2.44
C SER A 286 -35.69 -3.33 3.81
N LEU A 287 -34.52 -2.87 4.26
CA LEU A 287 -33.92 -3.31 5.52
C LEU A 287 -34.76 -2.86 6.72
N THR A 288 -35.22 -3.82 7.52
CA THR A 288 -36.00 -3.54 8.75
C THR A 288 -35.14 -3.39 10.00
N GLY A 289 -33.94 -3.99 9.97
CA GLY A 289 -32.93 -3.93 11.01
C GLY A 289 -31.55 -4.30 10.44
N LEU A 290 -30.54 -4.29 11.31
CA LEU A 290 -29.16 -4.68 11.00
C LEU A 290 -28.70 -5.71 12.02
N ALA A 291 -27.95 -6.71 11.54
CA ALA A 291 -27.31 -7.70 12.40
C ALA A 291 -26.25 -7.02 13.31
N PRO A 292 -26.18 -7.34 14.61
CA PRO A 292 -25.14 -6.82 15.51
C PRO A 292 -23.70 -7.08 15.00
N GLU A 293 -23.49 -8.18 14.28
CA GLU A 293 -22.24 -8.62 13.67
C GLU A 293 -21.71 -7.63 12.63
N LEU A 294 -22.58 -6.80 12.03
CA LEU A 294 -22.14 -5.67 11.19
C LEU A 294 -21.21 -4.74 11.96
N GLY A 295 -21.37 -4.63 13.29
CA GLY A 295 -20.48 -3.88 14.19
C GLY A 295 -19.05 -4.41 14.27
N GLU A 296 -18.77 -5.64 13.83
CA GLU A 296 -17.43 -6.23 13.75
C GLU A 296 -16.65 -5.77 12.52
N MET A 297 -17.31 -5.14 11.53
CA MET A 297 -16.69 -4.63 10.29
C MET A 297 -15.83 -3.39 10.54
N THR A 298 -14.70 -3.56 11.23
CA THR A 298 -13.82 -2.47 11.68
C THR A 298 -13.15 -1.69 10.54
N THR A 299 -13.09 -2.26 9.34
CA THR A 299 -12.54 -1.62 8.14
C THR A 299 -13.51 -0.62 7.50
N LEU A 300 -14.80 -0.70 7.84
CA LEU A 300 -15.87 0.03 7.15
C LEU A 300 -15.83 1.52 7.50
N ARG A 301 -15.44 2.34 6.53
CA ARG A 301 -15.31 3.80 6.67
C ARG A 301 -16.61 4.51 6.37
N LYS A 302 -17.36 4.01 5.38
CA LYS A 302 -18.60 4.62 4.89
C LYS A 302 -19.69 3.56 4.76
N LEU A 303 -20.74 3.70 5.56
CA LEU A 303 -21.96 2.91 5.52
C LEU A 303 -23.14 3.83 5.19
N LEU A 304 -23.81 3.57 4.08
CA LEU A 304 -25.00 4.32 3.65
C LEU A 304 -26.25 3.46 3.83
N LEU A 305 -27.23 3.99 4.56
CA LEU A 305 -28.46 3.27 4.95
C LEU A 305 -29.74 4.07 4.69
N THR A 306 -29.63 5.27 4.14
CA THR A 306 -30.75 6.18 3.86
C THR A 306 -31.81 5.48 3.01
N GLY A 307 -33.09 5.76 3.24
CA GLY A 307 -34.17 5.17 2.44
C GLY A 307 -34.55 3.73 2.80
N ASN A 308 -34.11 3.22 3.96
CA ASN A 308 -34.56 1.92 4.50
C ASN A 308 -35.59 2.09 5.64
N PRO A 309 -36.56 1.17 5.79
CA PRO A 309 -37.52 1.16 6.89
C PRO A 309 -36.92 0.61 8.21
N LEU A 310 -35.81 1.18 8.68
CA LEU A 310 -35.09 0.76 9.91
C LEU A 310 -35.84 1.18 11.18
N ARG A 311 -36.88 0.41 11.56
CA ARG A 311 -37.75 0.72 12.70
C ARG A 311 -37.06 0.54 14.06
N THR A 312 -36.00 -0.25 14.12
CA THR A 312 -35.29 -0.61 15.36
C THR A 312 -34.17 0.36 15.73
N LEU A 313 -33.76 1.25 14.81
CA LEU A 313 -32.64 2.16 15.00
C LEU A 313 -33.13 3.62 15.01
N ARG A 314 -32.56 4.43 15.90
CA ARG A 314 -32.83 5.88 15.90
C ARG A 314 -32.30 6.50 14.60
N SER A 315 -33.08 7.40 14.00
CA SER A 315 -32.71 8.09 12.75
C SER A 315 -31.37 8.82 12.82
N SER A 316 -31.00 9.36 13.99
CA SER A 316 -29.71 10.01 14.24
C SER A 316 -28.51 9.07 14.18
N LEU A 317 -28.70 7.77 14.46
CA LEU A 317 -27.65 6.76 14.33
C LEU A 317 -27.50 6.30 12.88
N VAL A 318 -28.62 6.18 12.15
CA VAL A 318 -28.66 5.77 10.74
C VAL A 318 -28.04 6.83 9.82
N SER A 319 -28.26 8.11 10.12
CA SER A 319 -27.73 9.25 9.36
C SER A 319 -26.42 9.83 9.93
N GLY A 320 -25.98 9.33 11.08
CA GLY A 320 -24.78 9.78 11.78
C GLY A 320 -23.49 9.16 11.24
N PRO A 321 -22.34 9.43 11.90
CA PRO A 321 -21.05 8.85 11.53
C PRO A 321 -21.10 7.32 11.59
N THR A 322 -20.65 6.64 10.53
CA THR A 322 -20.64 5.17 10.42
C THR A 322 -20.07 4.48 11.67
N GLN A 323 -18.96 4.99 12.21
CA GLN A 323 -18.31 4.43 13.39
C GLN A 323 -19.19 4.43 14.65
N ALA A 324 -20.08 5.41 14.82
CA ALA A 324 -20.99 5.45 15.96
C ALA A 324 -22.05 4.34 15.87
N LEU A 325 -22.58 4.11 14.67
CA LEU A 325 -23.53 3.03 14.41
C LEU A 325 -22.88 1.65 14.60
N LEU A 326 -21.65 1.46 14.11
CA LEU A 326 -20.92 0.19 14.27
C LEU A 326 -20.64 -0.13 15.75
N ARG A 327 -20.26 0.88 16.56
CA ARG A 327 -20.09 0.70 18.01
C ARG A 327 -21.40 0.33 18.70
N TYR A 328 -22.50 0.98 18.31
CA TYR A 328 -23.82 0.64 18.84
C TYR A 328 -24.21 -0.81 18.52
N LEU A 329 -24.03 -1.25 17.27
CA LEU A 329 -24.32 -2.63 16.87
C LEU A 329 -23.42 -3.64 17.60
N ARG A 330 -22.12 -3.34 17.75
CA ARG A 330 -21.19 -4.19 18.50
C ARG A 330 -21.58 -4.35 19.96
N SER A 331 -22.11 -3.31 20.61
CA SER A 331 -22.58 -3.38 22.01
C SER A 331 -23.79 -4.32 22.22
N ARG A 332 -24.43 -4.76 21.13
CA ARG A 332 -25.61 -5.64 21.14
C ARG A 332 -25.27 -7.11 20.88
N LEU A 333 -23.99 -7.42 20.61
CA LEU A 333 -23.53 -8.80 20.50
C LEU A 333 -23.60 -9.49 21.88
N PRO A 334 -24.06 -10.75 21.95
CA PRO A 334 -24.08 -11.49 23.21
C PRO A 334 -22.65 -11.63 23.73
N GLN A 335 -22.40 -11.11 24.94
CA GLN A 335 -21.15 -11.30 25.65
C GLN A 335 -21.04 -12.78 26.00
N SER A 336 -20.12 -13.51 25.36
CA SER A 336 -19.61 -14.76 25.92
C SER A 336 -18.96 -14.41 27.26
N GLU A 337 -19.57 -14.86 28.35
CA GLU A 337 -19.02 -14.79 29.70
C GLU A 337 -17.62 -15.41 29.71
N GLU A 338 -16.59 -14.59 29.90
CA GLU A 338 -15.48 -14.86 30.82
C GLU A 338 -14.53 -13.65 30.89
N ALA A 339 -14.39 -13.15 32.12
CA ALA A 339 -13.29 -12.38 32.68
C ALA A 339 -13.00 -10.93 32.20
N GLU A 340 -13.24 -10.02 33.15
CA GLU A 340 -12.49 -8.77 33.40
C GLU A 340 -12.88 -7.49 32.62
N ASN A 341 -13.68 -6.67 33.30
CA ASN A 341 -13.97 -5.26 33.01
C ASN A 341 -12.75 -4.30 33.15
N THR A 342 -11.55 -4.75 32.79
CA THR A 342 -10.32 -3.92 32.78
C THR A 342 -9.41 -4.17 31.56
N THR A 343 -9.74 -5.10 30.66
CA THR A 343 -8.85 -5.53 29.54
C THR A 343 -9.26 -5.03 28.16
N THR A 344 -10.50 -4.56 27.95
CA THR A 344 -11.02 -4.15 26.62
C THR A 344 -10.30 -2.94 26.00
N SER A 345 -9.83 -1.97 26.79
CA SER A 345 -9.05 -0.84 26.24
C SER A 345 -7.65 -1.26 25.78
N LYS A 346 -7.06 -2.30 26.39
CA LYS A 346 -5.69 -2.73 26.08
C LYS A 346 -5.65 -3.58 24.81
N VAL A 347 -6.59 -4.51 24.63
CA VAL A 347 -6.66 -5.37 23.45
C VAL A 347 -6.92 -4.54 22.17
N ASP A 348 -7.77 -3.52 22.25
CA ASP A 348 -8.01 -2.60 21.13
C ASP A 348 -6.76 -1.79 20.75
N VAL A 349 -5.99 -1.31 21.74
CA VAL A 349 -4.74 -0.55 21.50
C VAL A 349 -3.63 -1.46 20.97
N ILE A 350 -3.52 -2.69 21.50
CA ILE A 350 -2.58 -3.70 20.99
C ILE A 350 -2.92 -4.04 19.54
N THR A 351 -4.20 -4.25 19.22
CA THR A 351 -4.65 -4.57 17.86
C THR A 351 -4.42 -3.39 16.91
N MET A 352 -4.61 -2.15 17.39
CA MET A 352 -4.31 -0.94 16.61
C MET A 352 -2.82 -0.78 16.35
N ALA A 353 -1.97 -1.03 17.35
CA ALA A 353 -0.52 -1.00 17.21
C ALA A 353 0.01 -2.09 16.26
N THR A 354 -0.52 -3.32 16.33
CA THR A 354 -0.20 -4.39 15.38
C THR A 354 -0.68 -4.06 13.96
N ARG A 355 -1.77 -3.31 13.81
CA ARG A 355 -2.22 -2.83 12.47
C ARG A 355 -1.35 -1.70 11.93
N LEU A 356 -0.89 -0.80 12.79
CA LEU A 356 0.03 0.28 12.42
C LEU A 356 1.43 -0.26 12.08
N SER A 357 1.89 -1.33 12.73
CA SER A 357 3.21 -1.92 12.47
C SER A 357 3.32 -2.54 11.08
N ILE A 358 2.23 -3.06 10.51
CA ILE A 358 2.22 -3.62 9.15
C ILE A 358 2.53 -2.55 8.09
N THR A 359 2.11 -1.31 8.31
CA THR A 359 2.32 -0.20 7.35
C THR A 359 3.57 0.61 7.64
N SER A 360 3.89 0.81 8.92
CA SER A 360 5.02 1.65 9.34
C SER A 360 6.32 0.88 9.54
N LYS A 361 6.27 -0.46 9.59
CA LYS A 361 7.35 -1.34 10.08
C LYS A 361 7.78 -1.04 11.52
N GLU A 362 7.01 -0.24 12.26
CA GLU A 362 7.23 0.09 13.66
C GLU A 362 6.06 -0.40 14.51
N LEU A 363 6.35 -1.24 15.50
CA LEU A 363 5.39 -1.70 16.49
C LEU A 363 5.61 -0.96 17.80
N SER A 364 4.64 -0.17 18.24
CA SER A 364 4.70 0.53 19.53
C SER A 364 3.53 0.12 20.44
N LEU A 365 3.87 -0.48 21.58
CA LEU A 365 2.98 -0.87 22.67
C LEU A 365 3.38 -0.17 23.98
N GLU A 366 3.88 1.06 23.88
CA GLU A 366 4.33 1.83 25.05
C GLU A 366 3.19 2.08 26.04
N GLY A 367 3.45 1.88 27.34
CA GLY A 367 2.57 2.39 28.40
C GLY A 367 1.26 1.64 28.61
N LEU A 368 1.10 0.42 28.06
CA LEU A 368 -0.14 -0.36 28.14
C LEU A 368 -0.27 -1.18 29.42
N GLY A 369 0.74 -1.16 30.29
CA GLY A 369 0.80 -1.95 31.52
C GLY A 369 0.71 -3.45 31.25
N LEU A 370 1.43 -3.93 30.23
CA LEU A 370 1.52 -5.34 29.86
C LEU A 370 2.44 -6.09 30.83
N SER A 371 2.03 -7.27 31.31
CA SER A 371 2.88 -8.20 32.07
C SER A 371 3.64 -9.17 31.15
N ALA A 372 3.06 -9.47 29.98
CA ALA A 372 3.63 -10.25 28.90
C ALA A 372 3.14 -9.69 27.56
N VAL A 373 3.90 -9.90 26.49
CA VAL A 373 3.49 -9.46 25.15
C VAL A 373 2.63 -10.55 24.49
N PRO A 374 1.42 -10.24 23.99
CA PRO A 374 0.57 -11.25 23.36
C PRO A 374 1.21 -11.84 22.10
N SER A 375 1.03 -13.14 21.88
CA SER A 375 1.65 -13.87 20.75
C SER A 375 1.16 -13.37 19.39
N GLN A 376 -0.08 -12.85 19.32
CA GLN A 376 -0.73 -12.34 18.11
C GLN A 376 -0.04 -11.11 17.52
N VAL A 377 0.77 -10.40 18.32
CA VAL A 377 1.51 -9.21 17.88
C VAL A 377 2.67 -9.59 16.94
N TRP A 378 3.15 -10.82 17.01
CA TRP A 378 4.34 -11.29 16.30
C TRP A 378 4.04 -11.93 14.94
N GLU A 379 2.76 -11.97 14.51
CA GLU A 379 2.34 -12.55 13.22
C GLU A 379 2.86 -11.75 12.01
N SER A 380 3.18 -10.47 12.18
CA SER A 380 3.79 -9.64 11.14
C SER A 380 5.32 -9.75 11.19
N GLY A 381 5.91 -10.66 10.41
CA GLY A 381 7.36 -10.95 10.42
C GLY A 381 8.31 -9.85 9.88
N GLU A 382 7.83 -8.64 9.56
CA GLU A 382 8.60 -7.57 8.89
C GLU A 382 8.85 -6.30 9.74
N VAL A 383 8.77 -6.39 11.07
CA VAL A 383 8.96 -5.22 11.95
C VAL A 383 10.44 -4.86 12.09
N VAL A 384 10.76 -3.57 11.88
CA VAL A 384 12.12 -3.00 11.94
C VAL A 384 12.38 -2.30 13.29
N LYS A 385 11.34 -1.78 13.93
CA LYS A 385 11.43 -1.15 15.25
C LYS A 385 10.31 -1.59 16.17
N VAL A 386 10.66 -1.99 17.39
CA VAL A 386 9.71 -2.43 18.42
C VAL A 386 9.91 -1.60 19.67
N ASP A 387 8.83 -0.97 20.15
CA ASP A 387 8.78 -0.22 21.39
C ASP A 387 7.78 -0.86 22.37
N LEU A 388 8.30 -1.44 23.43
CA LEU A 388 7.53 -2.06 24.52
C LEU A 388 7.76 -1.32 25.84
N SER A 389 8.22 -0.06 25.78
CA SER A 389 8.60 0.69 26.97
C SER A 389 7.42 0.99 27.91
N ARG A 390 7.70 1.31 29.17
CA ARG A 390 6.71 1.66 30.20
C ARG A 390 5.63 0.58 30.42
N ASN A 391 6.02 -0.68 30.40
CA ASN A 391 5.15 -1.80 30.72
C ASN A 391 5.60 -2.47 32.03
N SER A 392 5.07 -3.66 32.33
CA SER A 392 5.45 -4.51 33.47
C SER A 392 6.00 -5.86 33.01
N ILE A 393 6.68 -5.88 31.87
CA ILE A 393 7.20 -7.11 31.23
C ILE A 393 8.39 -7.63 32.05
N GLN A 394 8.37 -8.92 32.37
CA GLN A 394 9.45 -9.59 33.11
C GLN A 394 10.39 -10.42 32.22
N GLU A 395 9.85 -11.01 31.16
CA GLU A 395 10.57 -11.87 30.23
C GLU A 395 10.11 -11.56 28.80
N LEU A 396 11.01 -11.74 27.84
CA LEU A 396 10.70 -11.56 26.42
C LEU A 396 10.14 -12.87 25.83
N PRO A 397 9.12 -12.79 24.97
CA PRO A 397 8.54 -13.95 24.31
C PRO A 397 9.54 -14.59 23.34
N VAL A 398 9.48 -15.92 23.18
CA VAL A 398 10.33 -16.66 22.24
C VAL A 398 10.03 -16.27 20.79
N GLU A 399 8.80 -15.85 20.52
CA GLU A 399 8.30 -15.42 19.21
C GLU A 399 9.06 -14.20 18.65
N LEU A 400 9.68 -13.38 19.52
CA LEU A 400 10.53 -12.26 19.10
C LEU A 400 11.75 -12.73 18.27
N SER A 401 12.17 -13.98 18.43
CA SER A 401 13.24 -14.59 17.63
C SER A 401 12.92 -14.69 16.13
N SER A 402 11.64 -14.64 15.76
CA SER A 402 11.20 -14.67 14.36
C SER A 402 11.39 -13.34 13.65
N CYS A 403 11.59 -12.23 14.38
CA CYS A 403 11.71 -10.87 13.84
C CYS A 403 13.13 -10.56 13.33
N THR A 404 13.60 -11.29 12.31
CA THR A 404 14.98 -11.18 11.79
C THR A 404 15.34 -9.81 11.18
N SER A 405 14.34 -8.99 10.84
CA SER A 405 14.51 -7.65 10.28
C SER A 405 14.59 -6.53 11.34
N LEU A 406 14.59 -6.88 12.63
CA LEU A 406 14.54 -5.92 13.73
C LEU A 406 15.86 -5.17 13.89
N ASN A 407 15.82 -3.84 13.75
CA ASN A 407 16.96 -2.94 13.93
C ASN A 407 16.93 -2.23 15.29
N THR A 408 15.75 -1.92 15.82
CA THR A 408 15.61 -1.14 17.07
C THR A 408 14.65 -1.82 18.03
N LEU A 409 15.10 -2.06 19.26
CA LEU A 409 14.31 -2.66 20.34
C LEU A 409 14.36 -1.78 21.58
N ILE A 410 13.20 -1.26 21.99
CA ILE A 410 13.04 -0.38 23.14
C ILE A 410 12.25 -1.13 24.22
N LEU A 411 12.90 -1.40 25.34
CA LEU A 411 12.40 -2.15 26.50
C LEU A 411 12.48 -1.32 27.80
N SER A 412 12.73 -0.01 27.68
CA SER A 412 12.90 0.89 28.81
C SER A 412 11.70 0.87 29.77
N ARG A 413 11.94 0.99 31.08
CA ARG A 413 10.92 1.07 32.14
C ARG A 413 10.00 -0.16 32.15
N ASN A 414 10.61 -1.34 32.23
CA ASN A 414 9.95 -2.63 32.43
C ASN A 414 10.47 -3.30 33.71
N LYS A 415 10.16 -4.59 33.89
CA LYS A 415 10.58 -5.40 35.04
C LYS A 415 11.47 -6.57 34.61
N ILE A 416 12.24 -6.41 33.54
CA ILE A 416 13.09 -7.48 33.00
C ILE A 416 14.20 -7.78 34.01
N LYS A 417 14.34 -9.06 34.38
CA LYS A 417 15.28 -9.52 35.41
C LYS A 417 16.53 -10.16 34.85
N GLU A 418 16.44 -10.85 33.72
CA GLU A 418 17.56 -11.58 33.15
C GLU A 418 17.95 -11.03 31.78
N TRP A 419 19.23 -11.17 31.43
CA TRP A 419 19.74 -10.81 30.10
C TRP A 419 19.26 -11.83 29.06
N PRO A 420 18.42 -11.45 28.07
CA PRO A 420 17.81 -12.37 27.13
C PRO A 420 18.75 -12.73 25.97
N GLY A 421 19.93 -13.25 26.29
CA GLY A 421 21.00 -13.55 25.32
C GLY A 421 20.59 -14.55 24.24
N ALA A 422 19.71 -15.50 24.55
CA ALA A 422 19.21 -16.48 23.58
C ALA A 422 18.42 -15.82 22.44
N ILE A 423 17.58 -14.82 22.75
CA ILE A 423 16.80 -14.09 21.76
C ILE A 423 17.71 -13.15 20.95
N PHE A 424 18.64 -12.47 21.62
CA PHE A 424 19.58 -11.59 20.93
C PHE A 424 20.46 -12.29 19.90
N LYS A 425 20.85 -13.56 20.14
CA LYS A 425 21.57 -14.38 19.14
C LYS A 425 20.78 -14.60 17.85
N THR A 426 19.45 -14.51 17.89
CA THR A 426 18.57 -14.70 16.73
C THR A 426 18.26 -13.40 15.97
N LEU A 427 18.77 -12.25 16.45
CA LEU A 427 18.52 -10.92 15.89
C LEU A 427 19.79 -10.30 15.29
N PRO A 428 20.23 -10.74 14.10
CA PRO A 428 21.53 -10.36 13.53
C PRO A 428 21.64 -8.89 13.13
N ASN A 429 20.51 -8.20 12.91
CA ASN A 429 20.44 -6.83 12.41
C ASN A 429 20.21 -5.78 13.50
N LEU A 430 20.26 -6.16 14.78
CA LEU A 430 19.95 -5.23 15.87
C LEU A 430 21.01 -4.13 15.99
N LEU A 431 20.62 -2.88 15.76
CA LEU A 431 21.47 -1.68 15.81
C LEU A 431 21.23 -0.84 17.06
N SER A 432 20.03 -0.85 17.65
CA SER A 432 19.70 -0.05 18.83
C SER A 432 18.96 -0.89 19.87
N LEU A 433 19.48 -0.92 21.10
CA LEU A 433 18.90 -1.61 22.24
C LEU A 433 18.78 -0.67 23.44
N LYS A 434 17.55 -0.45 23.90
CA LYS A 434 17.29 0.39 25.08
C LYS A 434 16.64 -0.42 26.19
N LEU A 435 17.30 -0.51 27.33
CA LEU A 435 16.92 -1.27 28.51
C LEU A 435 16.86 -0.40 29.78
N GLU A 436 16.82 0.93 29.63
CA GLU A 436 16.76 1.90 30.74
C GLU A 436 15.75 1.49 31.83
N SER A 437 16.10 1.63 33.11
CA SER A 437 15.20 1.43 34.25
C SER A 437 14.47 0.08 34.23
N ASN A 438 15.21 -1.00 34.04
CA ASN A 438 14.76 -2.36 34.32
C ASN A 438 15.34 -2.83 35.67
N SER A 439 15.09 -4.08 36.07
CA SER A 439 15.68 -4.70 37.25
C SER A 439 16.62 -5.83 36.85
N LEU A 440 17.46 -5.57 35.83
CA LEU A 440 18.37 -6.57 35.28
C LEU A 440 19.38 -7.01 36.34
N GLY A 441 19.50 -8.33 36.51
CA GLY A 441 20.61 -8.97 37.17
C GLY A 441 21.89 -8.86 36.34
N GLN A 442 22.93 -9.55 36.79
CA GLN A 442 24.25 -9.49 36.16
C GLN A 442 24.21 -10.01 34.71
N ILE A 443 24.71 -9.21 33.78
CA ILE A 443 24.87 -9.56 32.37
C ILE A 443 26.02 -10.58 32.26
N PRO A 444 25.81 -11.74 31.62
CA PRO A 444 26.85 -12.73 31.37
C PRO A 444 28.04 -12.15 30.60
N SER A 445 29.24 -12.69 30.83
CA SER A 445 30.47 -12.23 30.16
C SER A 445 30.48 -12.44 28.63
N ASP A 446 29.67 -13.37 28.11
CA ASP A 446 29.47 -13.56 26.67
C ASP A 446 28.22 -12.82 26.13
N GLY A 447 27.49 -12.10 27.00
CA GLY A 447 26.19 -11.52 26.69
C GLY A 447 26.20 -10.53 25.52
N PHE A 448 27.25 -9.72 25.40
CA PHE A 448 27.42 -8.73 24.32
C PHE A 448 27.91 -9.34 23.00
N GLN A 449 28.45 -10.57 23.01
CA GLN A 449 28.87 -11.24 21.77
C GLN A 449 27.69 -11.58 20.87
N ALA A 450 26.48 -11.63 21.43
CA ALA A 450 25.25 -11.89 20.69
C ALA A 450 24.80 -10.72 19.80
N ILE A 451 25.33 -9.50 19.99
CA ILE A 451 24.85 -8.25 19.34
C ILE A 451 26.00 -7.39 18.80
N PRO A 452 26.87 -7.91 17.91
CA PRO A 452 28.11 -7.24 17.49
C PRO A 452 27.91 -5.99 16.60
N MET A 453 26.71 -5.82 16.04
CA MET A 453 26.38 -4.70 15.13
C MET A 453 25.76 -3.50 15.84
N LEU A 454 25.65 -3.55 17.17
CA LEU A 454 24.95 -2.52 17.94
C LEU A 454 25.67 -1.17 17.84
N GLN A 455 24.91 -0.12 17.57
CA GLN A 455 25.33 1.27 17.49
C GLN A 455 24.84 2.09 18.70
N VAL A 456 23.68 1.74 19.27
CA VAL A 456 23.10 2.44 20.42
C VAL A 456 22.77 1.44 21.52
N LEU A 457 23.32 1.67 22.73
CA LEU A 457 23.07 0.87 23.91
C LEU A 457 22.71 1.76 25.10
N ASP A 458 21.53 1.53 25.69
CA ASP A 458 21.12 2.18 26.93
C ASP A 458 20.83 1.14 28.01
N LEU A 459 21.65 1.14 29.06
CA LEU A 459 21.52 0.25 30.23
C LEU A 459 21.18 1.03 31.51
N SER A 460 20.93 2.33 31.39
CA SER A 460 20.78 3.24 32.53
C SER A 460 19.79 2.72 33.58
N GLY A 461 20.04 2.91 34.86
CA GLY A 461 19.11 2.54 35.94
C GLY A 461 19.01 1.06 36.29
N ASN A 462 19.77 0.16 35.63
CA ASN A 462 19.90 -1.25 36.00
C ASN A 462 21.05 -1.51 37.00
N ALA A 463 20.95 -1.01 38.22
CA ALA A 463 22.04 -1.10 39.20
C ALA A 463 22.57 -2.55 39.34
N ALA A 464 23.90 -2.70 39.34
CA ALA A 464 24.60 -3.99 39.45
C ALA A 464 24.41 -4.99 38.28
N SER A 465 23.87 -4.55 37.13
CA SER A 465 23.77 -5.43 35.95
C SER A 465 25.09 -5.60 35.21
N LEU A 466 26.03 -4.66 35.30
CA LEU A 466 27.32 -4.76 34.61
C LEU A 466 28.28 -5.71 35.36
N PRO A 467 29.00 -6.59 34.65
CA PRO A 467 30.10 -7.35 35.24
C PRO A 467 31.29 -6.42 35.54
N GLU A 468 32.22 -6.88 36.39
CA GLU A 468 33.43 -6.12 36.78
C GLU A 468 34.28 -5.69 35.58
N HIS A 469 34.37 -6.55 34.57
CA HIS A 469 35.01 -6.28 33.27
C HIS A 469 34.00 -6.43 32.14
N PRO A 470 33.23 -5.37 31.80
CA PRO A 470 32.25 -5.43 30.75
C PRO A 470 32.96 -5.49 29.37
N PRO A 471 32.73 -6.54 28.56
CA PRO A 471 33.46 -6.75 27.31
C PRO A 471 32.89 -5.89 26.19
N PHE A 472 32.85 -4.57 26.38
CA PHE A 472 32.40 -3.59 25.39
C PHE A 472 33.24 -3.62 24.11
N SER A 473 34.46 -4.17 24.16
CA SER A 473 35.26 -4.47 22.97
C SER A 473 34.55 -5.39 21.96
N SER A 474 33.52 -6.13 22.40
CA SER A 474 32.65 -6.94 21.53
C SER A 474 31.66 -6.11 20.71
N LEU A 475 31.57 -4.79 20.94
CA LEU A 475 30.66 -3.85 20.29
C LEU A 475 31.45 -2.78 19.50
N PRO A 476 32.21 -3.15 18.46
CA PRO A 476 33.11 -2.22 17.77
C PRO A 476 32.39 -1.09 17.00
N HIS A 477 31.09 -1.26 16.73
CA HIS A 477 30.28 -0.29 15.99
C HIS A 477 29.52 0.69 16.90
N LEU A 478 29.72 0.63 18.22
CA LEU A 478 28.96 1.42 19.18
C LEU A 478 29.27 2.92 19.05
N GLN A 479 28.21 3.72 18.90
CA GLN A 479 28.24 5.18 18.76
C GLN A 479 27.61 5.89 19.95
N GLU A 480 26.62 5.29 20.60
CA GLU A 480 25.95 5.87 21.76
C GLU A 480 25.88 4.86 22.90
N LEU A 481 26.38 5.26 24.07
CA LEU A 481 26.38 4.45 25.27
C LEU A 481 25.82 5.24 26.46
N TYR A 482 24.71 4.77 27.00
CA TYR A 482 24.07 5.37 28.17
C TYR A 482 24.15 4.42 29.37
N LEU A 483 24.82 4.89 30.41
CA LEU A 483 25.13 4.17 31.65
C LEU A 483 24.77 5.02 32.86
N ARG A 484 23.68 5.77 32.77
CA ARG A 484 23.23 6.66 33.85
C ARG A 484 22.70 5.87 35.03
N GLN A 485 22.99 6.28 36.26
CA GLN A 485 22.44 5.62 37.46
C GLN A 485 22.73 4.11 37.52
N MET A 486 23.97 3.73 37.22
CA MET A 486 24.43 2.33 37.22
C MET A 486 25.14 1.90 38.51
N GLN A 487 25.38 2.84 39.44
CA GLN A 487 26.23 2.65 40.63
C GLN A 487 27.70 2.35 40.27
N ILE A 488 28.18 2.95 39.18
CA ILE A 488 29.58 2.79 38.74
C ILE A 488 30.49 3.67 39.61
N TYR A 489 31.57 3.08 40.15
CA TYR A 489 32.57 3.79 40.96
C TYR A 489 33.81 4.21 40.17
N GLU A 490 34.18 3.42 39.17
CA GLU A 490 35.29 3.67 38.25
C GLU A 490 34.85 3.38 36.82
N VAL A 491 35.33 4.18 35.87
CA VAL A 491 34.97 4.00 34.46
C VAL A 491 35.62 2.71 33.92
N PRO A 492 34.84 1.77 33.35
CA PRO A 492 35.40 0.56 32.75
C PRO A 492 36.41 0.88 31.64
N SER A 493 37.60 0.29 31.73
CA SER A 493 38.72 0.53 30.80
C SER A 493 38.39 0.17 29.35
N GLU A 494 37.46 -0.77 29.16
CA GLU A 494 36.99 -1.31 27.90
C GLU A 494 36.23 -0.25 27.08
N ILE A 495 35.66 0.77 27.71
CA ILE A 495 35.03 1.91 27.01
C ILE A 495 36.06 2.66 26.15
N LEU A 496 37.32 2.68 26.57
CA LEU A 496 38.41 3.36 25.83
C LEU A 496 38.71 2.67 24.48
N SER A 497 38.24 1.43 24.29
CA SER A 497 38.38 0.72 23.02
C SER A 497 37.38 1.17 21.95
N LEU A 498 36.30 1.87 22.33
CA LEU A 498 35.18 2.24 21.45
C LEU A 498 35.49 3.49 20.62
N GLN A 499 36.32 3.36 19.58
CA GLN A 499 36.79 4.51 18.77
C GLN A 499 35.68 5.25 18.00
N ASN A 500 34.54 4.61 17.78
CA ASN A 500 33.38 5.18 17.08
C ASN A 500 32.38 5.89 18.02
N LEU A 501 32.67 5.93 19.33
CA LEU A 501 31.76 6.48 20.33
C LEU A 501 31.59 7.99 20.16
N ARG A 502 30.34 8.43 20.00
CA ARG A 502 29.92 9.81 19.79
C ARG A 502 29.22 10.38 21.02
N ILE A 503 28.41 9.57 21.70
CA ILE A 503 27.68 9.98 22.90
C ILE A 503 28.00 9.00 24.03
N LEU A 504 28.43 9.54 25.17
CA LEU A 504 28.63 8.79 26.40
C LEU A 504 27.95 9.49 27.56
N ASP A 505 26.98 8.81 28.19
CA ASP A 505 26.32 9.29 29.41
C ASP A 505 26.71 8.39 30.59
N LEU A 506 27.48 8.95 31.52
CA LEU A 506 27.86 8.34 32.80
C LEU A 506 27.26 9.12 33.98
N SER A 507 26.21 9.91 33.75
CA SER A 507 25.61 10.75 34.78
C SER A 507 25.00 9.94 35.93
N ARG A 508 24.85 10.58 37.10
CA ARG A 508 24.22 9.97 38.30
C ARG A 508 24.89 8.68 38.76
N ASN A 509 26.21 8.61 38.67
CA ASN A 509 27.01 7.50 39.19
C ASN A 509 27.82 7.97 40.41
N SER A 510 28.77 7.14 40.84
CA SER A 510 29.65 7.40 41.99
C SER A 510 31.11 7.60 41.54
N LEU A 511 31.32 8.10 40.32
CA LEU A 511 32.65 8.26 39.73
C LEU A 511 33.46 9.32 40.49
N GLN A 512 34.72 9.01 40.80
CA GLN A 512 35.63 9.94 41.49
C GLN A 512 36.61 10.63 40.54
N SER A 513 36.96 9.96 39.44
CA SER A 513 37.93 10.41 38.45
C SER A 513 37.63 9.85 37.07
N ILE A 514 38.21 10.47 36.05
CA ILE A 514 38.12 10.03 34.64
C ILE A 514 39.53 9.62 34.18
N PRO A 515 39.68 8.45 33.52
CA PRO A 515 41.00 7.99 33.08
C PRO A 515 41.55 8.85 31.93
N LEU A 516 42.88 8.96 31.85
CA LEU A 516 43.60 9.76 30.85
C LEU A 516 43.35 9.31 29.41
N GLY A 517 42.95 8.04 29.22
CA GLY A 517 42.73 7.43 27.91
C GLY A 517 41.57 8.04 27.11
N PHE A 518 40.67 8.78 27.75
CA PHE A 518 39.54 9.44 27.08
C PHE A 518 39.97 10.42 25.99
N LYS A 519 41.20 10.95 26.05
CA LYS A 519 41.79 11.80 25.01
C LYS A 519 41.80 11.17 23.62
N ASN A 520 41.77 9.83 23.54
CA ASN A 520 41.82 9.09 22.28
C ASN A 520 40.43 8.96 21.61
N LEU A 521 39.33 9.21 22.32
CA LEU A 521 37.97 9.12 21.78
C LEU A 521 37.59 10.36 20.95
N THR A 522 38.34 10.58 19.86
CA THR A 522 38.22 11.76 18.99
C THR A 522 36.90 11.84 18.22
N SER A 523 36.08 10.78 18.23
CA SER A 523 34.72 10.78 17.68
C SER A 523 33.67 11.33 18.67
N LEU A 524 34.05 11.55 19.94
CA LEU A 524 33.11 11.91 21.00
C LEU A 524 32.61 13.35 20.83
N VAL A 525 31.29 13.50 20.79
CA VAL A 525 30.54 14.74 20.57
C VAL A 525 29.83 15.19 21.84
N GLU A 526 29.28 14.26 22.60
CA GLU A 526 28.59 14.52 23.86
C GLU A 526 29.11 13.60 24.96
N PHE A 527 29.50 14.20 26.08
CA PHE A 527 29.98 13.50 27.27
C PHE A 527 29.27 14.05 28.52
N ASP A 528 28.38 13.25 29.10
CA ASP A 528 27.65 13.60 30.31
C ASP A 528 28.28 12.91 31.53
N LEU A 529 28.83 13.72 32.44
CA LEU A 529 29.41 13.30 33.71
C LEU A 529 28.66 13.90 34.90
N SER A 530 27.49 14.48 34.67
CA SER A 530 26.74 15.18 35.71
C SER A 530 26.37 14.27 36.89
N ASP A 531 26.15 14.85 38.07
CA ASP A 531 25.74 14.15 39.29
C ASP A 531 26.67 12.98 39.66
N ASN A 532 27.99 13.21 39.67
CA ASN A 532 29.01 12.25 40.13
C ASN A 532 29.82 12.83 41.31
N ASN A 533 30.88 12.14 41.75
CA ASN A 533 31.77 12.59 42.82
C ASN A 533 33.16 13.06 42.31
N ILE A 534 33.20 13.61 41.09
CA ILE A 534 34.45 13.98 40.43
C ILE A 534 35.00 15.27 41.04
N SER A 535 36.21 15.20 41.60
CA SER A 535 36.86 16.34 42.25
C SER A 535 37.76 17.15 41.30
N ALA A 536 38.32 16.50 40.29
CA ALA A 536 39.17 17.10 39.27
C ALA A 536 39.05 16.35 37.94
N LEU A 537 39.18 17.08 36.83
CA LEU A 537 39.28 16.52 35.49
C LEU A 537 40.74 16.49 35.03
N PRO A 538 41.19 15.43 34.34
CA PRO A 538 42.49 15.41 33.72
C PRO A 538 42.60 16.46 32.62
N ALA A 539 43.78 17.08 32.49
CA ALA A 539 44.03 18.14 31.52
C ALA A 539 43.90 17.64 30.08
N GLU A 540 44.25 16.37 29.85
CA GLU A 540 44.22 15.65 28.57
C GLU A 540 42.83 15.56 27.94
N LEU A 541 41.74 15.75 28.71
CA LEU A 541 40.40 15.89 28.12
C LEU A 541 40.31 17.11 27.19
N GLY A 542 41.16 18.13 27.38
CA GLY A 542 41.24 19.28 26.49
C GLY A 542 41.62 18.94 25.04
N PHE A 543 42.22 17.76 24.78
CA PHE A 543 42.47 17.30 23.41
C PHE A 543 41.20 16.95 22.64
N LEU A 544 40.07 16.76 23.32
CA LEU A 544 38.77 16.51 22.69
C LEU A 544 38.07 17.79 22.23
N GLU A 545 38.66 18.99 22.44
CA GLU A 545 38.08 20.27 22.00
C GLU A 545 37.60 20.31 20.54
N PRO A 546 38.29 19.69 19.56
CA PRO A 546 37.83 19.68 18.17
C PRO A 546 36.54 18.89 17.93
N SER A 547 36.25 17.87 18.74
CA SER A 547 35.14 16.94 18.53
C SER A 547 34.02 17.10 19.55
N LEU A 548 34.36 17.35 20.81
CA LEU A 548 33.45 17.36 21.95
C LEU A 548 32.73 18.70 22.06
N GLN A 549 31.45 18.68 21.69
CA GLN A 549 30.59 19.85 21.65
C GLN A 549 29.87 20.08 22.99
N VAL A 550 29.50 18.99 23.65
CA VAL A 550 28.72 19.02 24.89
C VAL A 550 29.45 18.22 25.97
N LEU A 551 29.84 18.90 27.03
CA LEU A 551 30.43 18.32 28.25
C LEU A 551 29.62 18.81 29.44
N ARG A 552 28.88 17.90 30.08
CA ARG A 552 28.08 18.22 31.26
C ARG A 552 28.80 17.75 32.52
N LEU A 553 28.93 18.65 33.48
CA LEU A 553 29.73 18.46 34.69
C LEU A 553 28.98 18.86 35.97
N ASP A 554 27.72 19.26 35.84
CA ASP A 554 26.88 19.72 36.94
C ASP A 554 26.79 18.67 38.04
N GLY A 555 26.56 19.10 39.29
CA GLY A 555 26.41 18.17 40.42
C GLY A 555 27.70 17.47 40.90
N ASN A 556 28.87 17.82 40.35
CA ASN A 556 30.17 17.31 40.82
C ASN A 556 30.88 18.27 41.78
N PRO A 557 31.64 17.78 42.79
CA PRO A 557 32.44 18.60 43.70
C PRO A 557 33.77 19.06 43.07
N LEU A 558 33.72 19.66 41.87
CA LEU A 558 34.91 20.11 41.14
C LEU A 558 35.63 21.24 41.89
N ARG A 559 36.90 21.00 42.23
CA ARG A 559 37.76 21.99 42.91
C ARG A 559 38.78 22.66 41.97
N SER A 560 39.08 22.03 40.84
CA SER A 560 40.18 22.43 39.95
C SER A 560 39.82 23.46 38.87
N ILE A 561 38.51 23.67 38.61
CA ILE A 561 37.99 24.56 37.58
C ILE A 561 37.09 25.61 38.25
N ARG A 562 37.35 26.90 37.98
CA ARG A 562 36.54 27.99 38.53
C ARG A 562 35.14 27.97 37.91
N ARG A 563 34.12 28.28 38.71
CA ARG A 563 32.71 28.31 38.27
C ARG A 563 32.48 29.22 37.06
N THR A 564 33.16 30.37 37.02
CA THR A 564 33.11 31.31 35.89
C THR A 564 33.57 30.73 34.55
N ILE A 565 34.36 29.65 34.55
CA ILE A 565 34.80 28.95 33.34
C ILE A 565 33.75 27.90 32.94
N LEU A 566 33.18 27.19 33.92
CA LEU A 566 32.08 26.24 33.71
C LEU A 566 30.86 26.93 33.06
N ASP A 567 30.50 28.13 33.55
CA ASP A 567 29.35 28.90 33.04
C ASP A 567 29.52 29.39 31.58
N ARG A 568 30.76 29.41 31.06
CA ARG A 568 31.05 29.79 29.65
C ARG A 568 30.87 28.63 28.67
N GLY A 569 30.50 27.45 29.15
CA GLY A 569 30.20 26.28 28.33
C GLY A 569 31.42 25.42 27.97
N THR A 570 31.14 24.31 27.29
CA THR A 570 32.08 23.21 27.04
C THR A 570 33.40 23.63 26.42
N LYS A 571 33.37 24.49 25.38
CA LYS A 571 34.60 24.94 24.71
C LYS A 571 35.56 25.64 25.67
N ALA A 572 35.06 26.53 26.53
CA ALA A 572 35.89 27.26 27.48
C ALA A 572 36.52 26.34 28.53
N VAL A 573 35.80 25.30 28.95
CA VAL A 573 36.30 24.28 29.87
C VAL A 573 37.41 23.46 29.21
N LEU A 574 37.21 23.01 27.97
CA LEU A 574 38.20 22.22 27.24
C LEU A 574 39.46 23.03 26.90
N THR A 575 39.31 24.30 26.50
CA THR A 575 40.46 25.20 26.30
C THR A 575 41.23 25.41 27.60
N TYR A 576 40.55 25.68 28.72
CA TYR A 576 41.22 25.81 30.02
C TYR A 576 42.00 24.56 30.44
N LEU A 577 41.45 23.37 30.17
CA LEU A 577 42.15 22.10 30.44
C LEU A 577 43.36 21.92 29.52
N LYS A 578 43.23 22.28 28.24
CA LYS A 578 44.32 22.22 27.25
C LYS A 578 45.47 23.17 27.59
N ASP A 579 45.16 24.40 28.01
CA ASP A 579 46.16 25.42 28.36
C ASP A 579 47.00 25.00 29.58
N LYS A 580 46.43 24.21 30.51
CA LYS A 580 47.17 23.62 31.64
C LYS A 580 48.22 22.59 31.24
N ILE A 581 48.13 22.01 30.05
CA ILE A 581 49.16 21.08 29.53
C ILE A 581 50.32 21.86 28.94
N THR A 582 50.06 23.02 28.33
CA THR A 582 51.10 23.87 27.73
C THR A 582 51.93 24.66 28.76
N ASP A 583 51.43 24.78 30.00
CA ASP A 583 52.13 25.41 31.14
C ASP A 583 52.91 24.40 32.02
N LEU A 584 52.97 23.12 31.62
CA LEU A 584 53.79 22.03 32.18
C LEU A 584 54.90 21.66 31.21
#